data_AF-A0A527RH84-F1
#
_entry.id   AF-A0A527RH84-F1
#
_cell.length_a   1.000
_cell.length_b   1.000
_cell.length_c   1.000
_cell.angle_alpha   90.00
_cell.angle_beta   90.00
_cell.angle_gamma   90.00
#
_symmetry.space_group_name_H-M   'P 1'
#
loop_
_entity.id
_entity.type
_entity.pdbx_description
1 polymer ?
#
loop_
_entity_poly.entity_id
_entity_poly.type
_entity_poly.pdbx_seq_one_letter_code
_entity_poly.pdbx_strand_id
1 'polypeptide(L)'
;LDVTLKKVPQASRPLAIASGDLQCAATTVETWMVWNASGVTTKQIFQLDKSYGADGIVVRNDIKSVADLKGKNVASSAPGTSPYFLLAWVLNKNGMSTK
;
A
#
# COMPACT_ATOMS: atom_id res chain seq x y z
N LEU A 1 -8.50 -30.17 0.16
CA LEU A 1 -9.13 -28.86 -0.12
C LEU A 1 -8.80 -28.52 -1.56
N ASP A 2 -9.79 -28.13 -2.35
CA ASP A 2 -9.59 -27.70 -3.74
C ASP A 2 -9.48 -26.17 -3.80
N VAL A 3 -8.27 -25.65 -3.97
CA VAL A 3 -7.97 -24.21 -4.00
C VAL A 3 -6.98 -23.94 -5.12
N THR A 4 -7.26 -22.92 -5.92
CA THR A 4 -6.31 -22.39 -6.91
C THR A 4 -5.68 -21.11 -6.39
N LEU A 5 -4.35 -21.08 -6.30
CA LEU A 5 -3.59 -19.87 -6.00
C LEU A 5 -3.19 -19.19 -7.32
N LYS A 6 -3.60 -17.93 -7.50
CA LYS A 6 -3.24 -17.12 -8.68
C LYS A 6 -2.41 -15.92 -8.26
N LYS A 7 -1.29 -15.68 -8.94
CA LYS A 7 -0.54 -14.43 -8.82
C LYS A 7 -1.24 -13.38 -9.66
N VAL A 8 -1.85 -12.40 -8.99
CA VAL A 8 -2.53 -11.27 -9.64
C VAL A 8 -1.78 -9.97 -9.30
N PRO A 9 -1.45 -9.13 -10.29
CA PRO A 9 -0.87 -7.81 -10.05
C PRO A 9 -1.72 -7.01 -9.05
N GLN A 10 -1.08 -6.29 -8.12
CA GLN A 10 -1.77 -5.59 -7.03
C GLN A 10 -2.89 -4.66 -7.54
N ALA A 11 -2.62 -3.92 -8.62
CA ALA A 11 -3.58 -3.00 -9.24
C ALA A 11 -4.86 -3.69 -9.75
N SER A 12 -4.78 -4.96 -10.15
CA SER A 12 -5.91 -5.71 -10.70
C SER A 12 -6.70 -6.49 -9.65
N ARG A 13 -6.15 -6.72 -8.45
CA ARG A 13 -6.81 -7.49 -7.38
C ARG A 13 -8.19 -6.96 -6.98
N PRO A 14 -8.43 -5.65 -6.76
CA PRO A 14 -9.77 -5.18 -6.39
C PRO A 14 -10.81 -5.47 -7.47
N LEU A 15 -10.43 -5.33 -8.75
CA LEU A 15 -11.31 -5.62 -9.89
C LEU A 15 -11.58 -7.13 -10.05
N ALA A 16 -10.57 -7.96 -9.82
CA ALA A 16 -10.71 -9.42 -9.84
C ALA A 16 -11.62 -9.92 -8.70
N ILE A 17 -11.61 -9.26 -7.54
CA ILE A 17 -12.58 -9.55 -6.47
C ILE A 17 -13.97 -9.06 -6.87
N ALA A 18 -14.09 -7.82 -7.36
CA ALA A 18 -15.37 -7.22 -7.71
C ALA A 18 -16.11 -7.98 -8.84
N SER A 19 -15.37 -8.58 -9.76
CA SER A 19 -15.92 -9.42 -10.85
C SER A 19 -16.29 -10.84 -10.42
N GLY A 20 -15.85 -11.30 -9.25
CA GLY A 20 -16.04 -12.68 -8.79
C GLY A 20 -14.95 -13.66 -9.26
N ASP A 21 -13.96 -13.21 -10.04
CA ASP A 21 -12.82 -14.04 -10.48
C ASP A 21 -11.92 -14.49 -9.32
N LEU A 22 -11.92 -13.74 -8.21
CA LEU A 22 -11.26 -14.08 -6.95
C LEU A 22 -12.24 -13.96 -5.78
N GLN A 23 -12.30 -15.00 -4.94
CA GLN A 23 -13.07 -14.95 -3.69
C GLN A 23 -12.31 -14.30 -2.53
N CYS A 24 -10.97 -14.35 -2.55
CA CYS A 24 -10.11 -13.88 -1.47
C CYS A 24 -8.78 -13.34 -2.03
N ALA A 25 -8.17 -12.38 -1.33
CA ALA A 25 -6.83 -11.91 -1.62
C ALA A 25 -6.05 -11.63 -0.33
N ALA A 26 -4.76 -11.95 -0.36
CA ALA A 26 -3.82 -11.45 0.64
C ALA A 26 -3.38 -10.03 0.24
N THR A 27 -3.56 -9.08 1.15
CA THR A 27 -3.16 -7.68 1.00
C THR A 27 -2.95 -7.04 2.37
N THR A 28 -2.27 -5.91 2.40
CA THR A 28 -2.10 -5.11 3.62
C THR A 28 -3.37 -4.35 3.99
N VAL A 29 -3.50 -3.98 5.27
CA VAL A 29 -4.70 -3.37 5.84
C VAL A 29 -5.02 -2.03 5.16
N GLU A 30 -4.02 -1.17 4.98
CA GLU A 30 -4.18 0.14 4.35
C GLU A 30 -4.55 0.06 2.88
N THR A 31 -3.99 -0.90 2.13
CA THR A 31 -4.41 -1.16 0.74
C THR A 31 -5.86 -1.61 0.71
N TRP A 32 -6.27 -2.52 1.61
CA TRP A 32 -7.65 -2.99 1.70
C TRP A 32 -8.64 -1.87 2.02
N MET A 33 -8.29 -0.93 2.92
CA MET A 33 -9.15 0.21 3.24
C MET A 33 -9.49 1.03 1.99
N VAL A 34 -8.54 1.21 1.07
CA VAL A 34 -8.77 1.92 -0.19
C VAL A 34 -9.72 1.14 -1.11
N TRP A 35 -9.58 -0.18 -1.20
CA TRP A 35 -10.48 -1.02 -2.00
C TRP A 35 -11.92 -0.95 -1.47
N ASN A 36 -12.09 -1.03 -0.14
CA ASN A 36 -13.39 -0.97 0.50
C ASN A 36 -14.05 0.41 0.30
N ALA A 37 -13.29 1.50 0.50
CA ALA A 37 -13.74 2.85 0.22
C ALA A 37 -14.11 3.08 -1.27
N SER A 38 -13.51 2.30 -2.18
CA SER A 38 -13.80 2.32 -3.62
C SER A 38 -14.97 1.41 -4.03
N GLY A 39 -15.70 0.82 -3.06
CA GLY A 39 -16.90 0.03 -3.31
C GLY A 39 -16.69 -1.48 -3.44
N VAL A 40 -15.47 -2.00 -3.25
CA VAL A 40 -15.21 -3.44 -3.29
C VAL A 40 -15.51 -4.05 -1.91
N THR A 41 -16.77 -4.45 -1.71
CA THR A 41 -17.26 -4.97 -0.43
C THR A 41 -16.58 -6.30 -0.07
N THR A 42 -15.65 -6.25 0.87
CA THR A 42 -14.90 -7.40 1.39
C THR A 42 -14.73 -7.28 2.90
N LYS A 43 -14.44 -8.40 3.57
CA LYS A 43 -14.21 -8.46 5.02
C LYS A 43 -12.80 -8.96 5.31
N GLN A 44 -12.10 -8.31 6.25
CA GLN A 44 -10.87 -8.86 6.80
C GLN A 44 -11.21 -10.04 7.72
N ILE A 45 -10.61 -11.20 7.45
CA ILE A 45 -10.93 -12.46 8.15
C ILE A 45 -9.78 -13.01 8.99
N PHE A 46 -8.54 -12.67 8.67
CA PHE A 46 -7.36 -13.19 9.36
C PHE A 46 -6.14 -12.30 9.11
N GLN A 47 -5.31 -12.09 10.13
CA GLN A 47 -4.01 -11.46 9.99
C GLN A 47 -2.95 -12.52 9.69
N LEU A 48 -2.46 -12.56 8.44
CA LEU A 48 -1.48 -13.56 8.00
C LEU A 48 -0.11 -13.36 8.65
N ASP A 49 0.35 -12.12 8.71
CA ASP A 49 1.62 -11.73 9.30
C ASP A 49 1.60 -10.26 9.78
N LYS A 50 2.69 -9.84 10.42
CA LYS A 50 2.94 -8.44 10.78
C LYS A 50 4.32 -8.06 10.25
N SER A 51 4.37 -7.02 9.41
CA SER A 51 5.63 -6.44 8.95
C SER A 51 6.34 -5.72 10.10
N TYR A 52 7.65 -5.96 10.23
CA TYR A 52 8.54 -5.29 11.19
C TYR A 52 9.59 -4.40 10.52
N GLY A 53 9.43 -4.08 9.23
CA GLY A 53 10.36 -3.19 8.52
C GLY A 53 10.61 -3.51 7.04
N ALA A 54 9.66 -4.13 6.34
CA ALA A 54 9.84 -4.44 4.92
C ALA A 54 9.77 -3.20 4.00
N ASP A 55 8.99 -2.18 4.39
CA ASP A 55 8.88 -0.93 3.65
C ASP A 55 9.85 0.12 4.19
N GLY A 56 10.48 0.88 3.30
CA GLY A 56 11.43 1.94 3.66
C GLY A 56 11.57 3.00 2.58
N ILE A 57 12.13 4.15 2.98
CA ILE A 57 12.49 5.25 2.06
C ILE A 57 13.99 5.20 1.85
N VAL A 58 14.41 5.02 0.60
CA VAL A 58 15.83 5.05 0.22
C VAL A 58 16.13 6.41 -0.39
N VAL A 59 17.20 7.05 0.08
CA VAL A 59 17.58 8.40 -0.31
C VAL A 59 19.04 8.47 -0.73
N ARG A 60 19.42 9.53 -1.45
CA ARG A 60 20.82 9.83 -1.73
C ARG A 60 21.54 10.32 -0.47
N ASN A 61 22.87 10.23 -0.48
CA ASN A 61 23.71 10.55 0.68
C ASN A 61 23.56 12.00 1.18
N ASP A 62 23.11 12.94 0.35
CA ASP A 62 22.90 14.35 0.69
C ASP A 62 21.59 14.61 1.47
N ILE A 63 20.66 13.66 1.49
CA ILE A 63 19.42 13.73 2.27
C ILE A 63 19.69 13.18 3.67
N LYS A 64 19.65 14.03 4.70
CA LYS A 64 19.98 13.66 6.09
C LYS A 64 18.76 13.57 6.99
N SER A 65 17.65 14.20 6.57
CA SER A 65 16.40 14.25 7.31
C SER A 65 15.21 14.19 6.36
N VAL A 66 14.02 13.91 6.90
CA VAL A 66 12.77 13.95 6.13
C VAL A 66 12.50 15.36 5.58
N ALA A 67 12.91 16.40 6.31
CA ALA A 67 12.74 17.79 5.87
C ALA A 67 13.50 18.11 4.57
N ASP A 68 14.62 17.42 4.30
CA ASP A 68 15.40 17.60 3.07
C ASP A 68 14.68 17.08 1.81
N LEU A 69 13.61 16.29 1.99
CA LEU A 69 12.73 15.87 0.89
C LEU A 69 11.84 17.02 0.37
N LYS A 70 11.75 18.14 1.09
CA LYS A 70 10.90 19.27 0.69
C LYS A 70 11.37 19.84 -0.65
N GLY A 71 10.43 19.96 -1.60
CA GLY A 71 10.71 20.44 -2.96
C GLY A 71 11.49 19.45 -3.82
N LYS A 72 11.71 18.21 -3.38
CA LYS A 72 12.31 17.13 -4.18
C LYS A 72 11.21 16.27 -4.80
N ASN A 73 11.52 15.71 -5.96
CA ASN A 73 10.68 14.66 -6.54
C ASN A 73 10.98 13.33 -5.84
N VAL A 74 9.96 12.73 -5.23
CA VAL A 74 10.05 11.43 -4.56
C VAL A 74 9.24 10.42 -5.36
N ALA A 75 9.90 9.38 -5.87
CA ALA A 75 9.22 8.29 -6.56
C ALA A 75 8.55 7.36 -5.53
N SER A 76 7.31 6.97 -5.80
CA SER A 76 6.54 6.03 -4.99
C SER A 76 5.62 5.21 -5.89
N SER A 77 5.19 4.04 -5.42
CA SER A 77 4.04 3.34 -5.97
C SER A 77 2.78 4.21 -5.90
N ALA A 78 1.78 3.86 -6.72
CA ALA A 78 0.55 4.63 -6.86
C ALA A 78 -0.19 4.84 -5.52
N PRO A 79 -1.01 5.90 -5.40
CA PRO A 79 -1.88 6.09 -4.24
C PRO A 79 -2.68 4.84 -3.89
N GLY A 80 -2.75 4.53 -2.59
CA GLY A 80 -3.44 3.35 -2.07
C GLY A 80 -2.61 2.06 -2.02
N THR A 81 -1.29 2.17 -2.18
CA THR A 81 -0.33 1.08 -1.94
C THR A 81 0.47 1.32 -0.65
N SER A 82 1.05 0.25 -0.08
CA SER A 82 1.87 0.34 1.14
C SER A 82 3.02 1.34 1.05
N PRO A 83 3.82 1.39 -0.04
CA PRO A 83 4.90 2.37 -0.15
C PRO A 83 4.39 3.81 -0.15
N TYR A 84 3.26 4.07 -0.81
CA TYR A 84 2.65 5.40 -0.81
C TYR A 84 2.14 5.79 0.58
N PHE A 85 1.48 4.86 1.27
CA PHE A 85 1.01 5.09 2.63
C PHE A 85 2.17 5.40 3.58
N LEU A 86 3.26 4.62 3.52
CA LEU A 86 4.46 4.87 4.32
C LEU A 86 5.00 6.28 4.06
N LEU A 87 5.18 6.65 2.77
CA LEU A 87 5.68 7.98 2.41
C LEU A 87 4.76 9.08 2.96
N ALA A 88 3.46 8.98 2.72
CA ALA A 88 2.48 9.96 3.19
C ALA A 88 2.50 10.09 4.73
N TRP A 89 2.60 8.97 5.44
CA TRP A 89 2.67 8.96 6.90
C TRP A 89 3.96 9.59 7.43
N VAL A 90 5.13 9.23 6.87
CA VAL A 90 6.42 9.81 7.26
C VAL A 90 6.44 11.32 7.03
N LEU A 91 5.97 11.78 5.87
CA LEU A 91 5.87 13.20 5.57
C LEU A 91 4.93 13.91 6.54
N ASN A 92 3.74 13.35 6.79
CA ASN A 92 2.78 13.94 7.72
C ASN A 92 3.33 14.08 9.14
N LYS A 93 4.05 13.06 9.64
CA LYS A 93 4.71 13.10 10.95
C LYS A 93 5.78 14.18 11.06
N ASN A 94 6.29 14.67 9.93
CA ASN A 94 7.28 15.75 9.85
C ASN A 94 6.67 17.08 9.38
N GLY A 95 5.34 17.24 9.46
CA GLY A 95 4.65 18.49 9.09
C GLY A 95 4.63 18.77 7.59
N MET A 96 4.81 17.73 6.76
CA MET A 96 4.84 17.81 5.30
C MET A 96 3.64 17.07 4.67
N SER A 97 3.47 17.22 3.36
CA SER A 97 2.43 16.54 2.58
C SER A 97 2.99 15.98 1.28
N THR A 98 2.23 15.11 0.61
CA THR A 98 2.56 14.56 -0.72
C THR A 98 2.24 15.54 -1.87
N LYS A 99 1.77 16.75 -1.56
CA LYS A 99 1.50 17.83 -2.51
C LYS A 99 2.66 18.80 -2.60
#